data_AF-A0A2T4NT06-F1
#
_entry.id   AF-A0A2T4NT06-F1
#
_cell.length_a   1.000
_cell.length_b   1.000
_cell.length_c   1.000
_cell.angle_alpha   90.00
_cell.angle_beta   90.00
_cell.angle_gamma   90.00
#
_symmetry.space_group_name_H-M   'P 1'
#
loop_
_entity.id
_entity.type
_entity.pdbx_description
1 polymer ?
#
loop_
_entity_poly.entity_id
_entity_poly.type
_entity_poly.pdbx_seq_one_letter_code
_entity_poly.pdbx_strand_id
1 'polypeptide(L)'
;MSATQLAALARTVEPQSMLRRFLALDAVVTGTNALAYLAFSGPLGRFLGVDATLLLALGAFLALYSAGVGLLAARRRPPALGVRAVVEGNLAWSAVSLAALALWLTPSTPGAVWTVLQALTVAGFAVLQHLALKARQGSDA
;
A
#
# COMPACT_ATOMS: atom_id res chain seq x y z
N MET A 1 -8.12 37.89 -12.33
CA MET A 1 -8.31 36.50 -11.87
C MET A 1 -9.06 36.55 -10.55
N SER A 2 -10.24 35.94 -10.46
CA SER A 2 -11.08 36.04 -9.25
C SER A 2 -10.55 35.14 -8.14
N ALA A 3 -10.67 35.58 -6.87
CA ALA A 3 -10.27 34.82 -5.69
C ALA A 3 -10.88 33.39 -5.65
N THR A 4 -12.05 33.21 -6.26
CA THR A 4 -12.74 31.92 -6.45
C THR A 4 -11.95 30.95 -7.33
N GLN A 5 -11.24 31.44 -8.35
CA GLN A 5 -10.40 30.61 -9.23
C GLN A 5 -9.12 30.15 -8.51
N LEU A 6 -8.53 31.02 -7.67
CA LEU A 6 -7.38 30.68 -6.83
C LEU A 6 -7.75 29.65 -5.76
N ALA A 7 -8.93 29.79 -5.14
CA ALA A 7 -9.43 28.80 -4.17
C ALA A 7 -9.76 27.45 -4.83
N ALA A 8 -10.30 27.44 -6.05
CA ALA A 8 -10.54 26.21 -6.81
C ALA A 8 -9.23 25.54 -7.28
N LEU A 9 -8.23 26.32 -7.68
CA LEU A 9 -6.89 25.81 -8.03
C LEU A 9 -6.17 25.24 -6.80
N ALA A 10 -6.18 25.93 -5.67
CA ALA A 10 -5.61 25.41 -4.42
C ALA A 10 -6.28 24.09 -4.00
N ARG A 11 -7.62 24.04 -4.07
CA ARG A 11 -8.41 22.86 -3.70
C ARG A 11 -8.29 21.68 -4.68
N THR A 12 -7.78 21.86 -5.89
CA THR A 12 -7.50 20.75 -6.84
C THR A 12 -6.04 20.30 -6.77
N VAL A 13 -5.12 21.20 -6.43
CA VAL A 13 -3.72 20.89 -6.19
C VAL A 13 -3.54 20.09 -4.88
N GLU A 14 -4.26 20.44 -3.81
CA GLU A 14 -4.19 19.74 -2.52
C GLU A 14 -4.53 18.24 -2.65
N PRO A 15 -5.70 17.83 -3.19
CA PRO A 15 -6.11 16.42 -3.24
C PRO A 15 -5.25 15.59 -4.20
N GLN A 16 -4.84 16.17 -5.33
CA GLN A 16 -3.95 15.49 -6.27
C GLN A 16 -2.57 15.28 -5.66
N SER A 17 -2.04 16.26 -4.91
CA SER A 17 -0.76 16.12 -4.20
C SER A 17 -0.84 15.12 -3.05
N MET A 18 -1.95 15.10 -2.30
CA MET A 18 -2.19 14.14 -1.21
C MET A 18 -2.27 12.71 -1.72
N LEU A 19 -3.04 12.46 -2.78
CA LEU A 19 -3.15 11.13 -3.38
C LEU A 19 -1.78 10.59 -3.82
N ARG A 20 -0.96 11.45 -4.46
CA ARG A 20 0.41 11.08 -4.87
C ARG A 20 1.30 10.78 -3.67
N ARG A 21 1.19 11.56 -2.58
CA ARG A 21 1.94 11.31 -1.34
C ARG A 21 1.56 9.98 -0.70
N PHE A 22 0.28 9.64 -0.64
CA PHE A 22 -0.17 8.35 -0.07
C PHE A 22 0.27 7.16 -0.94
N LEU A 23 0.21 7.27 -2.27
CA LEU A 23 0.74 6.24 -3.16
C LEU A 23 2.27 6.11 -3.02
N ALA A 24 2.99 7.23 -2.92
CA ALA A 24 4.43 7.19 -2.72
C ALA A 24 4.82 6.58 -1.37
N LEU A 25 4.11 6.93 -0.29
CA LEU A 25 4.35 6.38 1.03
C LEU A 25 4.06 4.88 1.07
N ASP A 26 2.94 4.43 0.49
CA ASP A 26 2.62 3.01 0.32
C ASP A 26 3.73 2.28 -0.45
N ALA A 27 4.17 2.82 -1.60
CA ALA A 27 5.25 2.25 -2.38
C ALA A 27 6.56 2.13 -1.58
N VAL A 28 6.94 3.17 -0.81
CA VAL A 28 8.16 3.16 0.00
C VAL A 28 8.07 2.15 1.14
N VAL A 29 6.96 2.12 1.88
CA VAL A 29 6.76 1.19 3.00
C VAL A 29 6.74 -0.25 2.48
N THR A 30 5.95 -0.52 1.45
CA THR A 30 5.83 -1.85 0.85
C THR A 30 7.15 -2.29 0.20
N GLY A 31 7.87 -1.38 -0.46
CA GLY A 31 9.18 -1.65 -1.07
C GLY A 31 10.26 -1.92 -0.04
N THR A 32 10.28 -1.18 1.07
CA THR A 32 11.20 -1.44 2.19
C THR A 32 10.96 -2.82 2.78
N ASN A 33 9.69 -3.18 2.97
CA ASN A 33 9.32 -4.52 3.45
C ASN A 33 9.72 -5.63 2.47
N ALA A 34 9.52 -5.39 1.17
CA ALA A 34 9.92 -6.30 0.11
C ALA A 34 11.44 -6.55 0.13
N LEU A 35 12.24 -5.48 0.22
CA LEU A 35 13.69 -5.58 0.31
C LEU A 35 14.15 -6.30 1.58
N ALA A 36 13.49 -6.06 2.72
CA ALA A 36 13.77 -6.78 3.95
C ALA A 36 13.53 -8.28 3.79
N TYR A 37 12.40 -8.68 3.19
CA TYR A 37 12.10 -10.08 2.92
C TYR A 37 13.07 -10.72 1.92
N LEU A 38 13.48 -10.00 0.88
CA LEU A 38 14.43 -10.50 -0.12
C LEU A 38 15.84 -10.67 0.46
N ALA A 39 16.34 -9.67 1.20
CA ALA A 39 17.70 -9.67 1.72
C ALA A 39 17.88 -10.52 2.98
N PHE A 40 16.83 -10.66 3.80
CA PHE A 40 16.90 -11.28 5.12
C PHE A 40 15.87 -12.40 5.33
N SER A 41 15.41 -13.05 4.26
CA SER A 41 14.42 -14.15 4.31
C SER A 41 14.77 -15.24 5.33
N GLY A 42 16.04 -15.65 5.43
CA GLY A 42 16.50 -16.66 6.37
C GLY A 42 16.35 -16.24 7.84
N PRO A 43 17.03 -15.16 8.29
CA PRO A 43 16.88 -14.64 9.64
C PRO A 43 15.43 -14.26 10.01
N LEU A 44 14.71 -13.58 9.11
CA LEU A 44 13.32 -13.20 9.32
C LEU A 44 12.41 -14.42 9.39
N GLY A 45 12.64 -15.45 8.56
CA GLY A 45 11.86 -16.68 8.58
C GLY A 45 11.94 -17.39 9.93
N ARG A 46 13.15 -17.49 10.50
CA ARG A 46 13.34 -18.03 11.86
C ARG A 46 12.66 -17.19 12.94
N PHE A 47 12.74 -15.87 12.84
CA PHE A 47 12.15 -14.96 13.83
C PHE A 47 10.61 -14.96 13.78
N LEU A 48 10.05 -14.88 12.58
CA LEU A 48 8.61 -14.85 12.32
C LEU A 48 7.96 -16.24 12.37
N GLY A 49 8.76 -17.32 12.39
CA GLY A 49 8.25 -18.68 12.30
C GLY A 49 7.59 -18.98 10.95
N VAL A 50 8.11 -18.38 9.87
CA VAL A 50 7.59 -18.52 8.51
C VAL A 50 8.70 -19.10 7.63
N ASP A 51 8.32 -19.94 6.66
CA ASP A 51 9.26 -20.49 5.69
C ASP A 51 10.02 -19.39 4.93
N ALA A 52 11.34 -19.54 4.79
CA ALA A 52 12.19 -18.55 4.16
C ALA A 52 11.95 -18.44 2.65
N THR A 53 11.60 -19.54 1.98
CA THR A 53 11.24 -19.53 0.55
C THR A 53 9.93 -18.78 0.35
N LEU A 54 8.94 -18.97 1.23
CA LEU A 54 7.71 -18.19 1.23
C LEU A 54 8.00 -16.69 1.43
N LEU A 55 8.83 -16.31 2.40
CA LEU A 55 9.23 -14.91 2.58
C LEU A 55 9.93 -14.34 1.35
N LEU A 56 10.81 -15.11 0.69
CA LEU A 56 11.48 -14.67 -0.53
C LEU A 56 10.47 -14.42 -1.67
N ALA A 57 9.52 -15.34 -1.86
CA ALA A 57 8.46 -15.21 -2.85
C ALA A 57 7.55 -13.99 -2.58
N LEU A 58 7.18 -13.79 -1.31
CA LEU A 58 6.43 -12.61 -0.86
C LEU A 58 7.23 -11.33 -1.12
N GLY A 59 8.53 -11.32 -0.80
CA GLY A 59 9.41 -10.20 -1.08
C GLY A 59 9.47 -9.83 -2.56
N ALA A 60 9.61 -10.82 -3.45
CA ALA A 60 9.61 -10.59 -4.89
C ALA A 60 8.27 -10.03 -5.38
N PHE A 61 7.15 -10.60 -4.93
CA PHE A 61 5.81 -10.11 -5.25
C PHE A 61 5.61 -8.65 -4.79
N LEU A 62 5.96 -8.35 -3.53
CA LEU A 62 5.81 -7.00 -2.97
C LEU A 62 6.73 -5.99 -3.65
N ALA A 63 7.92 -6.40 -4.12
CA ALA A 63 8.80 -5.53 -4.89
C ALA A 63 8.17 -5.13 -6.22
N LEU A 64 7.57 -6.09 -6.95
CA LEU A 64 6.85 -5.81 -8.20
C LEU A 64 5.63 -4.91 -7.96
N TYR A 65 4.87 -5.19 -6.91
CA TYR A 65 3.73 -4.37 -6.52
C TYR A 65 4.15 -2.92 -6.17
N SER A 66 5.14 -2.75 -5.29
CA SER A 66 5.70 -1.45 -4.90
C SER A 66 6.21 -0.67 -6.11
N ALA A 67 6.89 -1.33 -7.06
CA ALA A 67 7.32 -0.70 -8.29
C ALA A 67 6.12 -0.18 -9.11
N GLY A 68 5.05 -0.98 -9.25
CA GLY A 68 3.82 -0.56 -9.92
C GLY A 68 3.15 0.65 -9.26
N VAL A 69 3.03 0.64 -7.92
CA VAL A 69 2.48 1.76 -7.14
C VAL A 69 3.37 3.00 -7.26
N GLY A 70 4.70 2.84 -7.20
CA GLY A 70 5.67 3.92 -7.36
C GLY A 70 5.60 4.57 -8.73
N LEU A 71 5.47 3.77 -9.80
CA LEU A 71 5.23 4.26 -11.16
C LEU A 71 3.92 5.03 -11.26
N LEU A 72 2.88 4.60 -10.55
CA LEU A 72 1.60 5.31 -10.48
C LEU A 72 1.74 6.65 -9.76
N ALA A 73 2.48 6.69 -8.64
CA ALA A 73 2.74 7.90 -7.85
C ALA A 73 3.60 8.94 -8.61
N ALA A 74 4.51 8.46 -9.47
CA ALA A 74 5.36 9.29 -10.31
C ALA A 74 4.57 10.07 -11.38
N ARG A 75 3.38 9.59 -11.78
CA ARG A 75 2.54 10.29 -12.75
C ARG A 75 2.01 11.60 -12.17
N ARG A 76 2.04 12.67 -12.99
CA ARG A 76 1.45 13.96 -12.61
C ARG A 76 -0.03 13.82 -12.28
N ARG A 77 -0.79 13.09 -13.09
CA ARG A 77 -2.21 12.74 -12.86
C ARG A 77 -2.37 11.21 -12.83
N PRO A 78 -2.42 10.59 -11.63
CA PRO A 78 -2.64 9.15 -11.51
C PRO A 78 -4.05 8.78 -12.03
N PRO A 79 -4.18 7.84 -12.99
CA PRO A 79 -5.47 7.38 -13.49
C PRO A 79 -6.32 6.79 -12.36
N ALA A 80 -7.61 7.14 -12.31
CA ALA A 80 -8.53 6.68 -11.27
C ALA A 80 -8.63 5.15 -11.19
N LEU A 81 -8.64 4.48 -12.35
CA LEU A 81 -8.65 3.01 -12.41
C LEU A 81 -7.40 2.38 -11.77
N GLY A 82 -6.23 2.94 -12.03
CA GLY A 82 -4.98 2.46 -11.43
C GLY A 82 -4.99 2.61 -9.91
N VAL A 83 -5.45 3.76 -9.40
CA VAL A 83 -5.56 4.00 -7.96
C VAL A 83 -6.56 3.04 -7.31
N ARG A 84 -7.69 2.79 -7.97
CA ARG A 84 -8.70 1.85 -7.49
C ARG A 84 -8.15 0.42 -7.43
N ALA A 85 -7.37 0.00 -8.43
CA ALA A 85 -6.71 -1.30 -8.41
C ALA A 85 -5.73 -1.45 -7.24
N VAL A 86 -4.98 -0.39 -6.89
CA VAL A 86 -4.10 -0.38 -5.70
C VAL A 86 -4.92 -0.51 -4.41
N VAL A 87 -6.02 0.24 -4.29
CA VAL A 87 -6.92 0.14 -3.12
C VAL A 87 -7.49 -1.28 -2.98
N GLU A 88 -8.04 -1.83 -4.05
CA GLU A 88 -8.63 -3.18 -4.06
C GLU A 88 -7.56 -4.25 -3.79
N GLY A 89 -6.36 -4.10 -4.36
CA GLY A 89 -5.22 -4.96 -4.10
C GLY A 89 -4.78 -4.94 -2.63
N ASN A 90 -4.66 -3.76 -2.03
CA ASN A 90 -4.31 -3.60 -0.62
C ASN A 90 -5.38 -4.20 0.31
N LEU A 91 -6.67 -4.02 0.00
CA LEU A 91 -7.76 -4.63 0.76
C LEU A 91 -7.75 -6.15 0.65
N ALA A 92 -7.60 -6.69 -0.56
CA ALA A 92 -7.50 -8.12 -0.80
C ALA A 92 -6.29 -8.72 -0.08
N TRP A 93 -5.13 -8.05 -0.14
CA TRP A 93 -3.92 -8.46 0.57
C TRP A 93 -4.12 -8.51 2.08
N SER A 94 -4.77 -7.48 2.64
CA SER A 94 -5.06 -7.41 4.07
C SER A 94 -6.00 -8.55 4.49
N ALA A 95 -7.07 -8.80 3.73
CA ALA A 95 -8.01 -9.88 3.99
C ALA A 95 -7.34 -11.25 3.90
N VAL A 96 -6.54 -11.51 2.86
CA VAL A 96 -5.79 -12.75 2.69
C VAL A 96 -4.76 -12.94 3.80
N SER A 97 -4.08 -11.87 4.25
CA SER A 97 -3.10 -11.96 5.35
C SER A 97 -3.76 -12.36 6.68
N LEU A 98 -4.93 -11.80 6.98
CA LEU A 98 -5.70 -12.15 8.18
C LEU A 98 -6.31 -13.56 8.07
N ALA A 99 -6.88 -13.91 6.92
CA ALA A 99 -7.38 -15.25 6.64
C ALA A 99 -6.25 -16.27 6.75
N ALA A 100 -5.05 -15.92 6.31
CA ALA A 100 -3.87 -16.77 6.43
C ALA A 100 -3.54 -17.11 7.86
N LEU A 101 -3.50 -16.10 8.72
CA LEU A 101 -3.26 -16.31 10.14
C LEU A 101 -4.38 -17.13 10.81
N ALA A 102 -5.62 -16.99 10.36
CA ALA A 102 -6.76 -17.67 10.95
C ALA A 102 -6.95 -19.12 10.48
N LEU A 103 -6.52 -19.45 9.25
CA LEU A 103 -6.92 -20.69 8.58
C LEU A 103 -5.77 -21.63 8.22
N TRP A 104 -4.55 -21.13 7.97
CA TRP A 104 -3.49 -21.98 7.40
C TRP A 104 -2.06 -21.69 7.85
N LEU A 105 -1.75 -20.49 8.37
CA LEU A 105 -0.43 -20.16 8.92
C LEU A 105 -0.43 -20.19 10.45
N THR A 106 0.54 -20.90 11.01
CA THR A 106 0.86 -20.88 12.45
C THR A 106 2.27 -20.30 12.65
N PRO A 107 2.45 -18.98 12.48
CA PRO A 107 3.73 -18.32 12.70
C PRO A 107 4.09 -18.29 14.20
N SER A 108 5.30 -17.82 14.50
CA SER A 108 5.67 -17.48 15.88
C SER A 108 4.80 -16.32 16.40
N THR A 109 4.75 -16.08 17.72
CA THR A 109 4.03 -14.93 18.30
C THR A 109 4.48 -13.59 17.68
N PRO A 110 5.79 -13.30 17.53
CA PRO A 110 6.25 -12.13 16.78
C PRO A 110 5.75 -12.10 15.33
N GLY A 111 5.72 -13.25 14.65
CA GLY A 111 5.18 -13.36 13.29
C GLY A 111 3.70 -13.04 13.20
N ALA A 112 2.88 -13.55 14.11
CA ALA A 112 1.45 -13.26 14.16
C ALA A 112 1.18 -11.76 14.37
N VAL A 113 1.88 -11.14 15.34
CA VAL A 113 1.78 -9.70 15.61
C VAL A 113 2.21 -8.90 14.37
N TRP A 114 3.31 -9.28 13.74
CA TRP A 114 3.81 -8.62 12.53
C TRP A 114 2.80 -8.71 11.37
N THR A 115 2.23 -9.90 11.12
CA THR A 115 1.22 -10.09 10.07
C THR A 115 -0.02 -9.22 10.31
N VAL A 116 -0.51 -9.13 11.55
CA VAL A 116 -1.66 -8.26 11.88
C VAL A 116 -1.31 -6.78 11.67
N LEU A 117 -0.16 -6.32 12.19
CA LEU A 117 0.28 -4.93 12.03
C LEU A 117 0.45 -4.55 10.56
N GLN A 118 1.05 -5.44 9.76
CA GLN A 118 1.23 -5.22 8.32
C GLN A 118 -0.11 -5.18 7.59
N ALA A 119 -1.04 -6.09 7.90
CA ALA A 119 -2.39 -6.08 7.32
C ALA A 119 -3.16 -4.80 7.64
N LEU A 120 -3.11 -4.33 8.90
CA LEU A 120 -3.76 -3.07 9.31
C LEU A 120 -3.13 -1.86 8.63
N THR A 121 -1.81 -1.85 8.48
CA THR A 121 -1.08 -0.76 7.81
C THR A 121 -1.48 -0.67 6.33
N VAL A 122 -1.53 -1.81 5.63
CA VAL A 122 -1.94 -1.88 4.21
C VAL A 122 -3.41 -1.48 4.04
N ALA A 123 -4.30 -1.94 4.93
CA ALA A 123 -5.69 -1.51 4.93
C ALA A 123 -5.83 0.00 5.17
N GLY A 124 -5.02 0.56 6.09
CA GLY A 124 -4.95 2.00 6.33
C GLY A 124 -4.56 2.80 5.08
N PHE A 125 -3.56 2.34 4.33
CA PHE A 125 -3.21 2.95 3.04
C PHE A 125 -4.36 2.89 2.03
N ALA A 126 -5.03 1.74 1.92
CA ALA A 126 -6.17 1.58 1.03
C ALA A 126 -7.30 2.60 1.34
N VAL A 127 -7.61 2.78 2.63
CA VAL A 127 -8.61 3.76 3.08
C VAL A 127 -8.17 5.19 2.75
N LEU A 128 -6.93 5.57 3.05
CA LEU A 128 -6.41 6.91 2.76
C LEU A 128 -6.41 7.22 1.26
N GLN A 129 -5.99 6.26 0.43
CA GLN A 129 -6.00 6.36 -1.03
C GLN A 129 -7.44 6.47 -1.57
N HIS A 130 -8.38 5.69 -1.03
CA HIS A 130 -9.79 5.75 -1.40
C HIS A 130 -10.43 7.10 -1.07
N LEU A 131 -10.21 7.61 0.14
CA LEU A 131 -10.71 8.92 0.57
C LEU A 131 -10.14 10.05 -0.28
N ALA A 132 -8.83 10.03 -0.57
CA ALA A 132 -8.19 11.01 -1.43
C ALA A 132 -8.73 10.95 -2.88
N LEU A 133 -9.00 9.75 -3.39
CA LEU A 133 -9.59 9.55 -4.72
C LEU A 133 -11.02 10.11 -4.78
N LYS A 134 -11.84 9.88 -3.74
CA LYS A 134 -13.22 10.37 -3.65
C LYS A 134 -13.27 11.90 -3.54
N ALA A 135 -12.40 12.51 -2.74
CA ALA A 135 -12.28 13.96 -2.61
C ALA A 135 -11.91 14.64 -3.93
N ARG A 136 -11.06 14.00 -4.74
CA ARG A 136 -10.72 14.47 -6.10
C ARG A 136 -11.93 14.46 -7.04
N GLN A 137 -12.68 13.35 -7.09
CA GLN A 137 -13.84 13.21 -7.98
C GLN A 137 -14.95 14.21 -7.65
N GLY A 138 -15.21 14.49 -6.37
CA GLY A 138 -16.19 15.48 -5.95
C GLY A 138 -15.77 16.94 -6.18
N SER A 139 -14.50 17.19 -6.53
CA SER A 139 -14.01 18.52 -6.92
C SER A 139 -14.03 18.73 -8.44
N ASP A 140 -14.15 17.65 -9.22
CA ASP A 140 -14.18 17.65 -10.69
C ASP A 140 -15.63 17.65 -11.25
N ALA A 141 -16.65 17.51 -10.39
CA ALA A 141 -18.09 17.50 -10.71
C ALA A 141 -18.76 18.84 -10.36
#